data_AF-A0A087NEV8-F1
#
_entry.id   AF-A0A087NEV8-F1
#
_cell.length_a   1.000
_cell.length_b   1.000
_cell.length_c   1.000
_cell.angle_alpha   90.00
_cell.angle_beta   90.00
_cell.angle_gamma   90.00
#
_symmetry.space_group_name_H-M   'P 1'
#
loop_
_entity.id
_entity.type
_entity.pdbx_description
1 polymer ?
#
loop_
_entity_poly.entity_id
_entity_poly.type
_entity_poly.pdbx_seq_one_letter_code
_entity_poly.pdbx_strand_id
1 'polypeptide(L)'
;MCTNLTVSAAWAFADPDYDRYPGVGYHQRVTPQTLTGAARRDARDRDIDNFRRLLALPYPKAIENPAASFVSKAIRPADQIIQPYEFGDDASKATGLWLDRMPKLRATGRVDGRMVNGRERWANQTDSGQNRVSPGADRWLERSATYPGIAAAMGAQWGRTSPATHPSPAPPLAAISEPVGGGDFVHGAINNDRA
;
A
#
# COMPACT_ATOMS: atom_id res chain seq x y z
N MET A 1 -2.49 -3.90 6.49
CA MET A 1 -1.85 -3.19 5.37
C MET A 1 -2.49 -3.45 4.02
N CYS A 2 -2.17 -4.52 3.28
CA CYS A 2 -2.67 -4.66 1.90
C CYS A 2 -4.21 -4.77 1.79
N THR A 3 -4.87 -5.39 2.78
CA THR A 3 -6.32 -5.59 2.81
C THR A 3 -7.12 -4.30 2.73
N ASN A 4 -6.72 -3.22 3.41
CA ASN A 4 -7.43 -1.94 3.37
C ASN A 4 -6.93 -1.01 2.24
N LEU A 5 -5.87 -1.39 1.54
CA LEU A 5 -5.29 -0.63 0.43
C LEU A 5 -5.72 -1.15 -0.96
N THR A 6 -6.47 -2.25 -1.01
CA THR A 6 -6.95 -2.84 -2.28
C THR A 6 -8.03 -2.00 -2.96
N VAL A 7 -7.97 -1.92 -4.29
CA VAL A 7 -9.01 -1.30 -5.12
C VAL A 7 -10.15 -2.25 -5.46
N SER A 8 -9.94 -3.57 -5.39
CA SER A 8 -10.96 -4.57 -5.77
C SER A 8 -12.15 -4.61 -4.81
N ALA A 9 -12.00 -4.07 -3.61
CA ALA A 9 -13.05 -3.94 -2.60
C ALA A 9 -13.40 -2.47 -2.35
N ALA A 10 -13.25 -1.60 -3.35
CA ALA A 10 -13.50 -0.16 -3.20
C ALA A 10 -14.95 0.17 -2.79
N TRP A 11 -15.90 -0.71 -3.12
CA TRP A 11 -17.29 -0.57 -2.68
C TRP A 11 -17.45 -0.50 -1.15
N ALA A 12 -16.57 -1.17 -0.39
CA ALA A 12 -16.65 -1.18 1.06
C ALA A 12 -16.29 0.17 1.70
N PHE A 13 -15.74 1.12 0.94
CA PHE A 13 -15.51 2.49 1.42
C PHE A 13 -16.75 3.37 1.38
N ALA A 14 -17.81 2.97 0.67
CA ALA A 14 -19.08 3.68 0.69
C ALA A 14 -19.82 3.40 2.00
N ASP A 15 -20.63 4.37 2.43
CA ASP A 15 -21.60 4.15 3.52
C ASP A 15 -22.76 3.28 3.01
N PRO A 16 -23.49 2.57 3.90
CA PRO A 16 -24.55 1.67 3.47
C PRO A 16 -25.70 2.46 2.83
N ASP A 17 -26.22 1.93 1.73
CA ASP A 17 -27.35 2.47 0.97
C ASP A 17 -28.53 1.51 1.12
N TYR A 18 -29.38 1.76 2.13
CA TYR A 18 -30.54 0.91 2.44
C TYR A 18 -31.73 1.16 1.51
N ASP A 19 -31.77 2.30 0.82
CA ASP A 19 -32.81 2.57 -0.17
C ASP A 19 -32.55 1.73 -1.42
N ARG A 20 -31.30 1.66 -1.86
CA ARG A 20 -30.89 0.85 -3.02
C ARG A 20 -30.74 -0.63 -2.69
N TYR A 21 -30.29 -0.96 -1.48
CA TYR A 21 -30.10 -2.34 -1.01
C TYR A 21 -30.84 -2.58 0.32
N PRO A 22 -32.18 -2.72 0.28
CA PRO A 22 -32.98 -2.93 1.48
C PRO A 22 -32.47 -4.09 2.33
N GLY A 23 -32.38 -3.85 3.64
CA GLY A 23 -31.94 -4.83 4.65
C GLY A 23 -30.42 -5.05 4.75
N VAL A 24 -29.67 -4.97 3.63
CA VAL A 24 -28.23 -5.30 3.61
C VAL A 24 -27.30 -4.10 3.39
N GLY A 25 -27.79 -2.98 2.86
CA GLY A 25 -27.03 -1.74 2.68
C GLY A 25 -25.95 -1.77 1.57
N TYR A 26 -25.67 -2.95 1.00
CA TYR A 26 -24.65 -3.15 -0.03
C TYR A 26 -25.08 -4.23 -1.04
N HIS A 27 -24.51 -4.19 -2.24
CA HIS A 27 -24.69 -5.25 -3.25
C HIS A 27 -23.95 -6.56 -2.91
N GLN A 28 -23.01 -6.52 -1.95
CA GLN A 28 -22.25 -7.68 -1.49
C GLN A 28 -22.77 -8.16 -0.13
N ARG A 29 -22.66 -9.46 0.14
CA ARG A 29 -22.89 -10.00 1.49
C ARG A 29 -21.72 -9.63 2.39
N VAL A 30 -21.98 -8.83 3.41
CA VAL A 30 -20.98 -8.37 4.38
C VAL A 30 -21.00 -9.31 5.59
N THR A 31 -19.83 -9.84 5.97
CA THR A 31 -19.69 -10.61 7.23
C THR A 31 -19.45 -9.67 8.40
N PRO A 32 -19.74 -10.08 9.66
CA PRO A 32 -19.56 -9.22 10.84
C PRO A 32 -18.14 -8.64 11.00
N GLN A 33 -17.12 -9.35 10.50
CA GLN A 33 -15.72 -8.94 10.57
C GLN A 33 -15.29 -7.99 9.45
N THR A 34 -16.12 -7.81 8.41
CA THR A 34 -15.80 -6.96 7.27
C THR A 34 -16.09 -5.51 7.61
N LEU A 35 -15.04 -4.68 7.69
CA LEU A 35 -15.20 -3.24 7.84
C LEU A 35 -15.82 -2.63 6.58
N THR A 36 -16.80 -1.76 6.76
CA THR A 36 -17.42 -0.94 5.71
C THR A 36 -17.57 0.52 6.15
N GLY A 37 -17.95 1.44 5.24
CA GLY A 37 -18.20 2.85 5.54
C GLY A 37 -17.03 3.55 6.22
N ALA A 38 -17.33 4.38 7.22
CA ALA A 38 -16.35 5.14 7.99
C ALA A 38 -15.22 4.27 8.56
N ALA A 39 -15.55 3.15 9.23
CA ALA A 39 -14.55 2.27 9.82
C ALA A 39 -13.56 1.70 8.79
N ARG A 40 -14.03 1.45 7.56
CA ARG A 40 -13.18 0.99 6.45
C ARG A 40 -12.27 2.09 5.91
N ARG A 41 -12.75 3.33 5.86
CA ARG A 41 -11.94 4.52 5.52
C ARG A 41 -10.85 4.75 6.57
N ASP A 42 -11.20 4.70 7.85
CA ASP A 42 -10.23 4.86 8.95
C ASP A 42 -9.16 3.76 8.94
N ALA A 43 -9.54 2.52 8.60
CA ALA A 43 -8.59 1.42 8.46
C ALA A 43 -7.64 1.61 7.27
N ARG A 44 -8.15 2.14 6.14
CA ARG A 44 -7.30 2.49 4.99
C ARG A 44 -6.33 3.61 5.34
N ASP A 45 -6.81 4.66 5.99
CA ASP A 45 -5.98 5.84 6.29
C ASP A 45 -4.85 5.46 7.28
N ARG A 46 -5.15 4.62 8.28
CA ARG A 46 -4.12 3.99 9.14
C ARG A 46 -3.10 3.16 8.37
N ASP A 47 -3.54 2.37 7.39
CA ASP A 47 -2.64 1.56 6.56
C ASP A 47 -1.80 2.42 5.59
N ILE A 48 -2.32 3.55 5.11
CA ILE A 48 -1.57 4.55 4.33
C ILE A 48 -0.50 5.19 5.21
N ASP A 49 -0.83 5.60 6.43
CA ASP A 49 0.13 6.20 7.36
C ASP A 49 1.22 5.20 7.77
N ASN A 50 0.86 3.93 7.97
CA ASN A 50 1.85 2.89 8.15
C ASN A 50 2.80 2.79 6.94
N PHE A 51 2.29 2.93 5.71
CA PHE A 51 3.13 2.93 4.50
C PHE A 51 4.11 4.11 4.50
N ARG A 52 3.64 5.31 4.85
CA ARG A 52 4.50 6.50 5.00
C ARG A 52 5.58 6.29 6.05
N ARG A 53 5.22 5.71 7.21
CA ARG A 53 6.17 5.39 8.27
C ARG A 53 7.26 4.42 7.80
N LEU A 54 6.87 3.36 7.07
CA LEU A 54 7.84 2.42 6.48
C LEU A 54 8.77 3.12 5.48
N LEU A 55 8.21 3.93 4.57
CA LEU A 55 9.00 4.72 3.61
C LEU A 55 9.98 5.68 4.30
N ALA A 56 9.64 6.25 5.45
CA ALA A 56 10.47 7.21 6.18
C ALA A 56 11.64 6.59 6.97
N LEU A 57 11.71 5.25 7.11
CA LEU A 57 12.78 4.61 7.87
C LEU A 57 14.20 4.97 7.36
N PRO A 58 15.23 5.07 8.22
CA PRO A 58 16.52 5.64 7.82
C PRO A 58 17.43 4.69 7.02
N TYR A 59 16.96 3.51 6.62
CA TYR A 59 17.74 2.50 5.89
C TYR A 59 17.16 2.21 4.49
N PRO A 60 17.98 1.72 3.52
CA PRO A 60 17.48 1.31 2.21
C PRO A 60 16.39 0.25 2.32
N LYS A 61 15.32 0.38 1.55
CA LYS A 61 14.21 -0.56 1.59
C LYS A 61 13.44 -0.61 0.26
N ALA A 62 12.77 -1.73 0.07
CA ALA A 62 11.73 -1.89 -0.94
C ALA A 62 10.45 -2.31 -0.23
N ILE A 63 9.32 -1.68 -0.57
CA ILE A 63 8.00 -2.11 -0.09
C ILE A 63 7.27 -2.73 -1.28
N GLU A 64 6.86 -3.99 -1.13
CA GLU A 64 6.02 -4.71 -2.09
C GLU A 64 4.55 -4.54 -1.71
N ASN A 65 3.71 -4.24 -2.70
CA ASN A 65 2.26 -4.25 -2.57
C ASN A 65 1.65 -4.44 -3.98
N PRO A 66 0.38 -4.87 -4.13
CA PRO A 66 -0.24 -4.89 -5.45
C PRO A 66 -0.15 -3.53 -6.15
N ALA A 67 0.25 -3.55 -7.42
CA ALA A 67 0.48 -2.33 -8.21
C ALA A 67 -0.79 -1.45 -8.28
N ALA A 68 -1.95 -2.10 -8.39
CA ALA A 68 -3.25 -1.46 -8.25
C ALA A 68 -3.65 -1.38 -6.77
N SER A 69 -3.28 -0.27 -6.12
CA SER A 69 -3.64 -0.01 -4.72
C SER A 69 -3.85 1.48 -4.45
N PHE A 70 -4.47 1.80 -3.31
CA PHE A 70 -4.65 3.18 -2.85
C PHE A 70 -3.33 3.89 -2.53
N VAL A 71 -2.23 3.16 -2.37
CA VAL A 71 -0.88 3.72 -2.16
C VAL A 71 -0.50 4.64 -3.31
N SER A 72 -0.72 4.19 -4.55
CA SER A 72 -0.37 4.97 -5.75
C SER A 72 -1.12 6.29 -5.84
N LYS A 73 -2.35 6.35 -5.31
CA LYS A 73 -3.18 7.57 -5.27
C LYS A 73 -2.84 8.48 -4.09
N ALA A 74 -2.57 7.90 -2.91
CA ALA A 74 -2.44 8.64 -1.66
C ALA A 74 -1.00 9.06 -1.32
N ILE A 75 0.00 8.42 -1.92
CA ILE A 75 1.42 8.66 -1.64
C ILE A 75 2.16 8.99 -2.94
N ARG A 76 2.43 7.99 -3.77
CA ARG A 76 3.05 8.13 -5.10
C ARG A 76 2.95 6.80 -5.87
N PRO A 77 3.04 6.81 -7.21
CA PRO A 77 3.18 5.59 -8.00
C PRO A 77 4.37 4.73 -7.55
N ALA A 78 4.27 3.42 -7.78
CA ALA A 78 5.40 2.51 -7.59
C ALA A 78 6.57 2.89 -8.53
N ASP A 79 7.81 2.74 -8.07
CA ASP A 79 9.02 3.01 -8.88
C ASP A 79 9.21 1.96 -9.98
N GLN A 80 8.66 0.78 -9.74
CA GLN A 80 8.68 -0.36 -10.65
C GLN A 80 7.44 -1.21 -10.46
N ILE A 81 6.88 -1.70 -11.57
CA ILE A 81 5.88 -2.77 -11.57
C ILE A 81 6.57 -3.99 -12.21
N ILE A 82 6.45 -5.14 -11.57
CA ILE A 82 7.03 -6.40 -12.00
C ILE A 82 5.95 -7.48 -12.11
N GLN A 83 6.25 -8.53 -12.89
CA GLN A 83 5.38 -9.69 -13.07
C GLN A 83 6.14 -10.99 -12.83
N PRO A 84 5.54 -12.03 -12.22
CA PRO A 84 6.23 -13.29 -11.93
C PRO A 84 6.82 -13.95 -13.18
N TYR A 85 6.11 -13.87 -14.31
CA TYR A 85 6.57 -14.39 -15.59
C TYR A 85 7.83 -13.70 -16.13
N GLU A 86 8.24 -12.53 -15.63
CA GLU A 86 9.52 -11.89 -15.98
C GLU A 86 10.70 -12.46 -15.17
N PHE A 87 10.42 -13.32 -14.18
CA PHE A 87 11.39 -13.89 -13.26
C PHE A 87 11.37 -15.43 -13.24
N GLY A 88 10.73 -16.07 -14.21
CA GLY A 88 10.76 -17.53 -14.38
C GLY A 88 9.53 -18.28 -13.85
N ASP A 89 8.51 -17.59 -13.32
CA ASP A 89 7.30 -18.24 -12.80
C ASP A 89 6.14 -18.15 -13.80
N ASP A 90 5.43 -19.25 -14.07
CA ASP A 90 4.21 -19.26 -14.91
C ASP A 90 3.00 -18.62 -14.17
N ALA A 91 3.08 -17.33 -13.91
CA ALA A 91 2.04 -16.56 -13.26
C ALA A 91 2.06 -15.08 -13.67
N SER A 92 0.87 -14.48 -13.71
CA SER A 92 0.68 -13.05 -13.84
C SER A 92 0.04 -12.48 -12.58
N LYS A 93 0.73 -11.55 -11.93
CA LYS A 93 0.26 -10.79 -10.78
C LYS A 93 1.09 -9.52 -10.69
N ALA A 94 0.53 -8.40 -11.13
CA ALA A 94 1.22 -7.11 -11.12
C ALA A 94 1.57 -6.70 -9.69
N THR A 95 2.87 -6.72 -9.38
CA THR A 95 3.43 -6.34 -8.09
C THR A 95 4.13 -5.00 -8.24
N GLY A 96 3.74 -4.02 -7.42
CA GLY A 96 4.40 -2.72 -7.34
C GLY A 96 5.52 -2.76 -6.32
N LEU A 97 6.65 -2.14 -6.66
CA LEU A 97 7.78 -1.93 -5.78
C LEU A 97 7.96 -0.43 -5.54
N TRP A 98 7.86 -0.01 -4.28
CA TRP A 98 8.25 1.33 -3.83
C TRP A 98 9.66 1.23 -3.24
N LEU A 99 10.62 1.77 -3.97
CA LEU A 99 12.04 1.69 -3.71
C LEU A 99 12.52 2.98 -3.04
N ASP A 100 13.28 2.83 -1.96
CA ASP A 100 14.06 3.90 -1.34
C ASP A 100 15.51 3.43 -1.23
N ARG A 101 16.40 4.06 -2.01
CA ARG A 101 17.84 3.74 -2.10
C ARG A 101 18.14 2.30 -2.51
N MET A 102 17.19 1.63 -3.17
CA MET A 102 17.34 0.30 -3.75
C MET A 102 17.36 0.41 -5.28
N PRO A 103 18.22 -0.35 -5.99
CA PRO A 103 18.16 -0.40 -7.45
C PRO A 103 16.89 -1.12 -7.92
N LYS A 104 16.43 -0.79 -9.13
CA LYS A 104 15.34 -1.54 -9.79
C LYS A 104 15.71 -3.02 -9.93
N LEU A 105 14.74 -3.89 -9.71
CA LEU A 105 14.91 -5.33 -9.85
C LEU A 105 14.97 -5.69 -11.33
N ARG A 106 16.02 -6.37 -11.77
CA ARG A 106 16.16 -6.79 -13.17
C ARG A 106 15.50 -8.15 -13.38
N ALA A 107 14.70 -8.28 -14.43
CA ALA A 107 14.14 -9.54 -14.89
C ALA A 107 15.23 -10.61 -15.05
N THR A 108 14.93 -11.84 -14.66
CA THR A 108 15.88 -12.98 -14.68
C THR A 108 15.52 -14.05 -15.70
N GLY A 109 14.31 -14.03 -16.25
CA GLY A 109 13.90 -14.96 -17.30
C GLY A 109 12.40 -14.87 -17.57
N ARG A 110 12.02 -14.87 -18.85
CA ARG A 110 10.61 -14.76 -19.24
C ARG A 110 9.97 -16.14 -19.43
N VAL A 111 8.75 -16.32 -18.92
CA VAL A 111 7.88 -17.48 -19.23
C VAL A 111 6.70 -17.01 -20.09
N ASP A 112 6.57 -17.61 -21.27
CA ASP A 112 5.48 -17.30 -22.20
C ASP A 112 4.14 -17.86 -21.72
N GLY A 113 3.10 -17.02 -21.80
CA GLY A 113 1.75 -17.43 -21.47
C GLY A 113 1.08 -18.13 -22.65
N ARG A 114 0.04 -18.93 -22.37
CA ARG A 114 -0.82 -19.47 -23.42
C ARG A 114 -1.61 -18.36 -24.09
N MET A 115 -1.84 -18.44 -25.40
CA MET A 115 -2.60 -17.42 -26.12
C MET A 115 -4.12 -17.69 -26.03
N VAL A 116 -4.87 -16.73 -25.50
CA VAL A 116 -6.33 -16.80 -25.39
C VAL A 116 -6.93 -15.49 -25.90
N ASN A 117 -7.71 -15.55 -26.99
CA ASN A 117 -8.34 -14.38 -27.61
C ASN A 117 -7.34 -13.23 -27.88
N GLY A 118 -6.15 -13.57 -28.38
CA GLY A 118 -5.09 -12.60 -28.69
C GLY A 118 -4.39 -11.98 -27.48
N ARG A 119 -4.55 -12.54 -26.27
CA ARG A 119 -3.82 -12.12 -25.06
C ARG A 119 -3.16 -13.32 -24.38
N GLU A 120 -1.96 -13.14 -23.86
CA GLU A 120 -1.32 -14.16 -23.01
C GLU A 120 -2.11 -14.38 -21.70
N ARG A 121 -2.11 -15.63 -21.25
CA ARG A 121 -2.64 -16.08 -19.97
C ARG A 121 -1.66 -17.04 -19.33
N TRP A 122 -1.38 -16.84 -18.05
CA TRP A 122 -0.50 -17.72 -17.29
C TRP A 122 -1.30 -18.74 -16.48
N ALA A 123 -0.63 -19.73 -15.88
CA ALA A 123 -1.29 -20.84 -15.19
C ALA A 123 -2.23 -20.40 -14.08
N ASN A 124 -1.94 -19.29 -13.40
CA ASN A 124 -2.79 -18.75 -12.33
C ASN A 124 -4.06 -18.04 -12.84
N GLN A 125 -4.26 -17.91 -14.16
CA GLN A 125 -5.39 -17.23 -14.78
C GLN A 125 -6.34 -18.19 -15.53
N THR A 126 -7.64 -17.92 -15.46
CA THR A 126 -8.66 -18.44 -16.37
C THR A 126 -8.48 -17.82 -17.76
N ASP A 127 -9.21 -18.33 -18.75
CA ASP A 127 -9.20 -17.77 -20.11
C ASP A 127 -9.77 -16.33 -20.15
N SER A 128 -10.70 -16.02 -19.24
CA SER A 128 -11.18 -14.65 -19.00
C SER A 128 -10.17 -13.74 -18.27
N GLY A 129 -9.04 -14.27 -17.81
CA GLY A 129 -7.99 -13.52 -17.11
C GLY A 129 -8.19 -13.42 -15.60
N GLN A 130 -9.28 -13.97 -15.06
CA GLN A 130 -9.52 -14.04 -13.62
C GLN A 130 -8.56 -15.02 -12.95
N ASN A 131 -8.24 -14.79 -11.68
CA ASN A 131 -7.39 -15.72 -10.95
C ASN A 131 -8.13 -17.06 -10.70
N ARG A 132 -7.43 -18.20 -10.85
CA ARG A 132 -8.01 -19.55 -10.69
C ARG A 132 -8.22 -19.99 -9.23
N VAL A 133 -7.64 -19.28 -8.25
CA VAL A 133 -7.81 -19.61 -6.84
C VAL A 133 -9.23 -19.24 -6.40
N SER A 134 -10.02 -20.29 -6.15
CA SER A 134 -11.39 -20.21 -5.66
C SER A 134 -11.49 -19.45 -4.33
N PRO A 135 -12.60 -18.74 -4.06
CA PRO A 135 -12.87 -18.18 -2.74
C PRO A 135 -12.74 -19.23 -1.63
N GLY A 136 -12.06 -18.89 -0.55
CA GLY A 136 -11.80 -19.78 0.58
C GLY A 136 -11.11 -19.05 1.73
N ALA A 137 -11.07 -19.67 2.91
CA ALA A 137 -10.48 -19.09 4.11
C ALA A 137 -8.98 -18.77 3.93
N ASP A 138 -8.25 -19.66 3.25
CA ASP A 138 -6.79 -19.53 3.06
C ASP A 138 -6.41 -18.80 1.77
N ARG A 139 -7.40 -18.36 0.97
CA ARG A 139 -7.15 -17.69 -0.31
C ARG A 139 -6.28 -16.45 -0.17
N TRP A 140 -6.43 -15.70 0.93
CA TRP A 140 -5.61 -14.50 1.16
C TRP A 140 -4.15 -14.89 1.39
N LEU A 141 -3.89 -15.99 2.10
CA LEU A 141 -2.56 -16.51 2.37
C LEU A 141 -1.92 -17.02 1.08
N GLU A 142 -2.61 -17.90 0.36
CA GLU A 142 -2.13 -18.45 -0.93
C GLU A 142 -1.80 -17.34 -1.94
N ARG A 143 -2.66 -16.31 -2.03
CA ARG A 143 -2.45 -15.20 -2.97
C ARG A 143 -1.45 -14.17 -2.46
N SER A 144 -1.04 -14.22 -1.20
CA SER A 144 0.01 -13.36 -0.63
C SER A 144 1.42 -13.95 -0.74
N ALA A 145 1.54 -15.24 -1.07
CA ALA A 145 2.83 -15.89 -1.27
C ALA A 145 3.67 -15.13 -2.32
N THR A 146 4.94 -14.91 -2.00
CA THR A 146 5.90 -14.34 -2.95
C THR A 146 6.33 -15.42 -3.93
N TYR A 147 6.38 -15.08 -5.21
CA TYR A 147 6.78 -16.02 -6.25
C TYR A 147 8.27 -16.35 -6.15
N PRO A 148 8.67 -17.64 -6.27
CA PRO A 148 10.06 -18.07 -6.08
C PRO A 148 11.07 -17.34 -6.96
N GLY A 149 10.76 -17.09 -8.24
CA GLY A 149 11.64 -16.37 -9.16
C GLY A 149 11.89 -14.93 -8.73
N ILE A 150 10.84 -14.22 -8.31
CA ILE A 150 10.96 -12.86 -7.74
C ILE A 150 11.79 -12.88 -6.46
N ALA A 151 11.52 -13.81 -5.53
CA ALA A 151 12.25 -13.93 -4.28
C ALA A 151 13.75 -14.20 -4.51
N ALA A 152 14.07 -15.12 -5.43
CA ALA A 152 15.44 -15.42 -5.82
C ALA A 152 16.14 -14.21 -6.44
N ALA A 153 15.44 -13.47 -7.32
CA ALA A 153 15.98 -12.26 -7.94
C ALA A 153 16.25 -11.16 -6.90
N MET A 154 15.33 -10.93 -5.96
CA MET A 154 15.52 -9.97 -4.86
C MET A 154 16.74 -10.36 -4.01
N GLY A 155 16.84 -11.63 -3.60
CA GLY A 155 17.99 -12.11 -2.82
C GLY A 155 19.32 -11.98 -3.57
N ALA A 156 19.37 -12.36 -4.86
CA ALA A 156 20.59 -12.31 -5.65
C ALA A 156 21.05 -10.88 -5.98
N GLN A 157 20.12 -9.97 -6.27
CA GLN A 157 20.44 -8.61 -6.73
C GLN A 157 20.58 -7.62 -5.59
N TRP A 158 19.68 -7.68 -4.60
CA TRP A 158 19.68 -6.76 -3.47
C TRP A 158 20.51 -7.26 -2.29
N GLY A 159 20.64 -8.57 -2.12
CA GLY A 159 21.49 -9.16 -1.07
C GLY A 159 22.99 -8.96 -1.33
N ARG A 160 23.38 -8.62 -2.56
CA ARG A 160 24.79 -8.35 -2.95
C ARG A 160 25.13 -6.87 -3.04
N THR A 161 24.14 -5.98 -3.06
CA THR A 161 24.41 -4.55 -2.98
C THR A 161 24.93 -4.23 -1.58
N SER A 162 26.22 -3.90 -1.49
CA SER A 162 26.68 -3.06 -0.37
C SER A 162 25.84 -1.79 -0.42
N PRO A 163 25.17 -1.37 0.68
CA PRO A 163 24.46 -0.11 0.67
C PRO A 163 25.47 0.94 0.23
N ALA A 164 25.13 1.76 -0.78
CA ALA A 164 25.94 2.93 -1.10
C ALA A 164 26.22 3.64 0.22
N THR A 165 27.50 3.81 0.55
CA THR A 165 27.96 4.48 1.76
C THR A 165 27.24 5.83 1.84
N HIS A 166 26.30 5.97 2.77
CA HIS A 166 25.55 7.21 2.94
C HIS A 166 26.45 8.22 3.65
N PRO A 167 26.52 9.49 3.19
CA PRO A 167 26.71 10.58 4.14
C PRO A 167 25.52 10.56 5.10
N SER A 168 25.80 10.65 6.40
CA SER A 168 24.81 10.63 7.49
C SER A 168 23.55 11.42 7.12
N PRO A 169 22.33 10.90 7.34
CA PRO A 169 21.14 11.72 7.21
C PRO A 169 21.27 12.92 8.15
N ALA A 170 20.92 14.11 7.66
CA ALA A 170 20.73 15.27 8.51
C ALA A 170 19.73 14.92 9.63
N PRO A 171 19.94 15.39 10.87
CA PRO A 171 19.03 15.10 11.96
C PRO A 171 17.60 15.54 11.59
N PRO A 172 16.56 14.84 12.08
CA PRO A 172 15.19 15.23 11.82
C PRO A 172 14.98 16.68 12.26
N LEU A 173 14.29 17.48 11.42
CA LEU A 173 13.84 18.81 11.82
C LEU A 173 13.15 18.69 13.18
N ALA A 174 13.64 19.47 14.15
CA ALA A 174 13.12 19.52 15.50
C ALA A 174 11.59 19.67 15.46
N ALA A 175 10.92 18.87 16.29
CA ALA A 175 9.51 19.06 16.58
C ALA A 175 9.27 20.53 16.95
N ILE A 176 8.31 21.15 16.29
CA ILE A 176 7.73 22.44 16.66
C ILE A 176 7.40 22.42 18.15
N SER A 177 8.23 23.11 18.95
CA SER A 177 7.98 23.38 20.35
C SER A 177 6.81 24.36 20.45
N GLU A 178 5.75 23.97 21.15
CA GLU A 178 4.69 24.90 21.54
C GLU A 178 5.26 26.01 22.43
N PRO A 179 4.75 27.26 22.34
CA PRO A 179 5.21 28.31 23.22
C PRO A 179 4.64 28.10 24.62
N VAL A 180 5.53 27.76 25.56
CA VAL A 180 5.31 28.00 26.99
C VAL A 180 5.41 29.51 27.21
N GLY A 181 4.31 30.13 27.63
CA GLY A 181 4.24 31.57 27.92
C GLY A 181 3.16 31.85 28.96
N GLY A 182 3.37 31.38 30.19
CA GLY A 182 2.70 31.91 31.38
C GLY A 182 3.60 32.96 32.04
N GLY A 183 3.06 34.14 32.30
CA GLY A 183 3.74 35.24 32.98
C GLY A 183 2.77 36.35 33.35
N ASP A 184 2.10 36.18 34.49
CA ASP A 184 1.41 37.26 35.22
C ASP A 184 2.42 38.29 35.74
N PHE A 185 2.17 39.59 35.53
CA PHE A 185 2.59 40.66 36.47
C PHE A 185 1.63 41.87 36.38
N VAL A 186 0.73 41.95 37.38
CA VAL A 186 0.25 43.09 38.20
C VAL A 186 0.07 44.52 37.64
N HIS A 187 -1.17 44.99 37.87
CA HIS A 187 -1.60 46.28 38.48
C HIS A 187 -1.05 47.63 38.00
N GLY A 188 -1.97 48.47 37.50
CA GLY A 188 -1.86 49.92 37.45
C GLY A 188 -3.18 50.56 37.02
N ALA A 189 -4.05 50.87 37.98
CA ALA A 189 -5.28 51.63 37.77
C ALA A 189 -4.99 53.14 37.71
N ILE A 190 -5.54 53.89 36.73
CA ILE A 190 -6.00 55.29 36.91
C ILE A 190 -7.14 55.59 35.93
N ASN A 191 -8.20 56.21 36.46
CA ASN A 191 -9.43 56.70 35.83
C ASN A 191 -9.26 57.97 34.95
N ASN A 192 -10.33 58.27 34.20
CA ASN A 192 -10.75 59.56 33.60
C ASN A 192 -10.00 59.99 32.32
N ASP A 193 -10.63 60.49 31.24
CA ASP A 193 -11.76 61.40 31.18
C ASP A 193 -12.57 61.30 29.87
N ARG A 194 -13.79 61.85 29.93
CA ARG A 194 -14.74 62.06 28.83
C ARG A 194 -14.24 63.10 27.82
N ALA A 195 -14.55 62.89 26.54
CA ALA A 195 -15.09 63.89 25.60
C ALA A 195 -15.86 63.16 24.49
#